data_AF-A0A1V1NTA3-F1
#
_entry.id   AF-A0A1V1NTA3-F1
#
_cell.length_a   1.000
_cell.length_b   1.000
_cell.length_c   1.000
_cell.angle_alpha   90.00
_cell.angle_beta   90.00
_cell.angle_gamma   90.00
#
_symmetry.space_group_name_H-M   'P 1'
#
loop_
_entity.id
_entity.type
_entity.pdbx_description
1 polymer ?
#
loop_
_entity_poly.entity_id
_entity_poly.type
_entity_poly.pdbx_seq_one_letter_code
_entity_poly.pdbx_strand_id
1 'polypeptide(L)'
;MALESRSDCHYITDKDLLFSIEKMDIKPVLLYLNCLNSSAGLINFGLTLSKKVSAFISSRFLYSFDVAQEQGIKLLLDILTKGNAPHRAVSDLFGKLDQSLNIATPQARWMTPLIFRQYSDWIATIPETPARRIHDPHWHLKIDRVSQISTVTFQTLQMLREGRLRCQAFVWYSTEGQGAEKFHNRLTIDLREHLLEFNADFCEVRPEWPSELDRPEIAFKDCLTEAFMVKNLDDIPGAIRKMNYGTSGKQTLIYVRHIPVTSPRLINPKVLKYYLSWWDNIIIPLLERNQFALLGVSFIVKNPKSSET
;
A
#
# COMPACT_ATOMS: atom_id res chain seq x y z
N MET A 1 6.63 34.83 -36.69
CA MET A 1 7.03 33.42 -36.83
C MET A 1 5.88 32.70 -37.50
N ALA A 2 6.03 32.40 -38.79
CA ALA A 2 4.97 31.90 -39.64
C ALA A 2 4.59 30.47 -39.25
N LEU A 3 3.32 30.23 -38.94
CA LEU A 3 2.77 28.88 -38.86
C LEU A 3 2.67 28.36 -40.28
N GLU A 4 3.51 27.39 -40.61
CA GLU A 4 3.46 26.63 -41.86
C GLU A 4 2.05 26.08 -42.07
N SER A 5 1.53 26.32 -43.27
CA SER A 5 0.25 25.84 -43.76
C SER A 5 0.25 24.31 -43.83
N ARG A 6 -0.22 23.64 -42.77
CA ARG A 6 -0.77 22.29 -42.90
C ARG A 6 -2.17 22.42 -43.51
N SER A 7 -2.22 22.13 -44.80
CA SER A 7 -3.38 22.18 -45.68
C SER A 7 -4.37 21.03 -45.46
N ASP A 8 -4.85 20.86 -44.21
CA ASP A 8 -6.02 20.03 -43.85
C ASP A 8 -6.65 20.54 -42.54
N CYS A 9 -6.83 21.85 -42.42
CA CYS A 9 -7.61 22.40 -41.31
C CYS A 9 -9.09 22.26 -41.66
N HIS A 10 -9.69 21.12 -41.31
CA HIS A 10 -11.14 20.95 -41.42
C HIS A 10 -11.83 21.93 -40.47
N TYR A 11 -12.53 22.91 -41.06
CA TYR A 11 -13.38 23.82 -40.30
C TYR A 11 -14.61 23.06 -39.82
N ILE A 12 -14.64 22.74 -38.53
CA ILE A 12 -15.81 22.12 -37.89
C ILE A 12 -16.72 23.25 -37.41
N THR A 13 -17.94 23.29 -37.92
CA THR A 13 -18.97 24.24 -37.47
C THR A 13 -19.75 23.70 -36.27
N ASP A 14 -20.48 24.57 -35.59
CA ASP A 14 -21.39 24.18 -34.51
C ASP A 14 -22.48 23.23 -35.02
N LYS A 15 -22.95 23.45 -36.26
CA LYS A 15 -23.92 22.57 -36.95
C LYS A 15 -23.37 21.17 -37.19
N ASP A 16 -22.10 21.04 -37.57
CA ASP A 16 -21.49 19.73 -37.82
C ASP A 16 -21.43 18.90 -36.53
N LEU A 17 -20.98 19.51 -35.43
CA LEU A 17 -20.96 18.85 -34.12
C LEU A 17 -22.36 18.54 -33.60
N LEU A 18 -23.30 19.47 -33.76
CA LEU A 18 -24.70 19.23 -33.39
C LEU A 18 -25.29 18.03 -34.12
N PHE A 19 -25.09 17.96 -35.43
CA PHE A 19 -25.57 16.84 -36.24
C PHE A 19 -24.97 15.51 -35.79
N SER A 20 -23.67 15.48 -35.49
CA SER A 20 -23.02 14.28 -34.95
C SER A 20 -23.59 13.88 -33.58
N ILE A 21 -23.80 14.84 -32.67
CA ILE A 21 -24.40 14.60 -31.36
C ILE A 21 -25.84 14.09 -31.50
N GLU A 22 -26.62 14.64 -32.42
CA GLU A 22 -28.00 14.24 -32.69
C GLU A 22 -28.11 12.81 -33.22
N LYS A 23 -27.08 12.30 -33.90
CA LYS A 23 -27.01 10.91 -34.38
C LYS A 23 -26.57 9.89 -33.34
N MET A 24 -26.03 10.31 -32.19
CA MET A 24 -25.60 9.36 -31.14
C MET A 24 -26.82 8.77 -30.40
N ASP A 25 -26.81 7.45 -30.21
CA ASP A 25 -27.83 6.73 -29.43
C ASP A 25 -27.90 7.22 -27.98
N ILE A 26 -26.72 7.50 -27.40
CA ILE A 26 -26.57 8.09 -26.06
C ILE A 26 -25.99 9.49 -26.22
N LYS A 27 -26.70 10.50 -25.74
CA LYS A 27 -26.22 11.89 -25.81
C LYS A 27 -25.05 12.08 -24.83
N PRO A 28 -23.96 12.75 -25.27
CA PRO A 28 -22.85 13.05 -24.38
C PRO A 28 -23.31 14.02 -23.30
N VAL A 29 -22.85 13.79 -22.07
CA VAL A 29 -23.12 14.67 -20.92
C VAL A 29 -22.03 15.75 -20.78
N LEU A 30 -20.83 15.45 -21.29
CA LEU A 30 -19.68 16.36 -21.35
C LEU A 30 -19.13 16.39 -22.79
N LEU A 31 -18.91 17.59 -23.31
CA LEU A 31 -18.18 17.82 -24.56
C LEU A 31 -17.00 18.74 -24.27
N TYR A 32 -15.79 18.31 -24.59
CA TYR A 32 -14.57 19.08 -24.39
C TYR A 32 -13.85 19.31 -25.73
N LEU A 33 -13.72 20.57 -26.13
CA LEU A 33 -12.99 20.97 -27.33
C LEU A 33 -11.67 21.65 -26.95
N ASN A 34 -10.59 20.94 -27.26
CA ASN A 34 -9.23 21.34 -26.95
C ASN A 34 -8.45 21.58 -28.25
N CYS A 35 -8.63 22.76 -28.84
CA CYS A 35 -8.09 23.09 -30.16
C CYS A 35 -7.35 24.44 -30.18
N LEU A 36 -6.35 24.53 -31.06
CA LEU A 36 -5.60 25.76 -31.33
C LEU A 36 -6.48 26.78 -32.06
N ASN A 37 -6.28 28.08 -31.80
CA ASN A 37 -6.94 29.19 -32.50
C ASN A 37 -8.49 29.15 -32.52
N SER A 38 -9.13 28.68 -31.47
CA SER A 38 -10.59 28.66 -31.33
C SER A 38 -11.23 30.05 -31.20
N SER A 39 -10.46 31.13 -31.11
CA SER A 39 -10.84 32.44 -30.56
C SER A 39 -11.91 33.27 -31.30
N ALA A 40 -12.37 32.88 -32.50
CA ALA A 40 -13.40 33.62 -33.24
C ALA A 40 -14.73 32.85 -33.28
N GLY A 41 -15.73 33.30 -32.51
CA GLY A 41 -17.09 32.73 -32.52
C GLY A 41 -17.43 31.75 -31.39
N LEU A 42 -16.47 31.45 -30.50
CA LEU A 42 -16.62 30.54 -29.34
C LEU A 42 -17.86 30.76 -28.50
N ILE A 43 -18.28 32.01 -28.28
CA ILE A 43 -19.45 32.31 -27.47
C ILE A 43 -20.71 31.83 -28.18
N ASN A 44 -20.91 32.18 -29.45
CA ASN A 44 -22.07 31.70 -30.22
C ASN A 44 -22.02 30.19 -30.40
N PHE A 45 -20.84 29.64 -30.70
CA PHE A 45 -20.59 28.21 -30.84
C PHE A 45 -20.93 27.45 -29.55
N GLY A 46 -20.48 27.95 -28.41
CA GLY A 46 -20.75 27.38 -27.09
C GLY A 46 -22.20 27.57 -26.64
N LEU A 47 -22.82 28.70 -26.95
CA LEU A 47 -24.26 28.93 -26.69
C LEU A 47 -25.15 28.02 -27.55
N THR A 48 -24.75 27.71 -28.78
CA THR A 48 -25.45 26.76 -29.65
C THR A 48 -25.35 25.34 -29.10
N LEU A 49 -24.14 24.84 -28.84
CA LEU A 49 -23.91 23.46 -28.39
C LEU A 49 -24.42 23.19 -26.97
N SER A 50 -24.34 24.18 -26.09
CA SER A 50 -24.83 24.06 -24.72
C SER A 50 -26.36 23.93 -24.62
N LYS A 51 -27.10 24.03 -25.73
CA LYS A 51 -28.52 23.65 -25.78
C LYS A 51 -28.77 22.15 -25.80
N LYS A 52 -27.75 21.34 -26.09
CA LYS A 52 -27.88 19.90 -26.35
C LYS A 52 -27.00 19.02 -25.46
N VAL A 53 -26.04 19.61 -24.74
CA VAL A 53 -25.08 18.91 -23.86
C VAL A 53 -25.05 19.60 -22.51
N SER A 54 -24.99 18.83 -21.41
CA SER A 54 -25.06 19.35 -20.04
C SER A 54 -23.83 20.16 -19.63
N ALA A 55 -22.63 19.79 -20.10
CA ALA A 55 -21.41 20.55 -19.89
C ALA A 55 -20.62 20.65 -21.20
N PHE A 56 -20.39 21.88 -21.67
CA PHE A 56 -19.51 22.15 -22.79
C PHE A 56 -18.28 22.94 -22.32
N ILE A 57 -17.09 22.39 -22.51
CA ILE A 57 -15.82 23.05 -22.20
C ILE A 57 -15.11 23.30 -23.52
N SER A 58 -14.62 24.53 -23.71
CA SER A 58 -13.84 24.87 -24.90
C SER A 58 -12.64 25.72 -24.53
N SER A 59 -11.52 25.43 -25.17
CA SER A 59 -10.30 26.23 -25.01
C SER A 59 -10.52 27.64 -25.57
N ARG A 60 -10.04 28.66 -24.85
CA ARG A 60 -10.16 30.07 -25.29
C ARG A 60 -9.07 30.46 -26.28
N PHE A 61 -7.85 30.07 -25.98
CA PHE A 61 -6.67 30.32 -26.81
C PHE A 61 -5.57 29.33 -26.44
N LEU A 62 -4.99 28.68 -27.43
CA LEU A 62 -3.88 27.75 -27.26
C LEU A 62 -2.87 28.03 -28.38
N TYR A 63 -1.61 28.19 -28.01
CA TYR A 63 -0.53 28.51 -28.95
C TYR A 63 0.44 27.35 -29.19
N SER A 64 0.33 26.27 -28.41
CA SER A 64 1.18 25.07 -28.53
C SER A 64 0.35 23.80 -28.30
N PHE A 65 0.73 22.73 -29.00
CA PHE A 65 0.17 21.40 -28.79
C PHE A 65 0.54 20.83 -27.42
N ASP A 66 1.74 21.10 -26.91
CA ASP A 66 2.18 20.58 -25.60
C ASP A 66 1.32 21.16 -24.47
N VAL A 67 1.03 22.44 -24.60
CA VAL A 67 0.12 23.16 -23.71
C VAL A 67 -1.29 22.58 -23.78
N ALA A 68 -1.80 22.34 -24.98
CA ALA A 68 -3.11 21.74 -25.18
C ALA A 68 -3.18 20.34 -24.54
N GLN A 69 -2.15 19.53 -24.76
CA GLN A 69 -2.06 18.18 -24.21
C GLN A 69 -2.04 18.19 -22.69
N GLU A 70 -1.15 18.98 -22.08
CA GLU A 70 -1.02 19.08 -20.62
C GLU A 70 -2.32 19.58 -19.98
N GLN A 71 -2.93 20.60 -20.59
CA GLN A 71 -4.22 21.12 -20.16
C GLN A 71 -5.32 20.05 -20.23
N GLY A 72 -5.38 19.32 -21.34
CA GLY A 72 -6.36 18.26 -21.55
C GLY A 72 -6.20 17.11 -20.56
N ILE A 73 -4.97 16.64 -20.33
CA ILE A 73 -4.69 15.56 -19.38
C ILE A 73 -5.13 15.96 -17.96
N LYS A 74 -4.72 17.14 -17.49
CA LYS A 74 -5.07 17.60 -16.14
C LYS A 74 -6.58 17.75 -15.95
N LEU A 75 -7.25 18.35 -16.94
CA LEU A 75 -8.69 18.56 -16.89
C LEU A 75 -9.46 17.22 -16.89
N LEU A 76 -9.08 16.29 -17.77
CA LEU A 76 -9.73 14.98 -17.87
C LEU A 76 -9.46 14.11 -16.63
N LEU A 77 -8.25 14.15 -16.05
CA LEU A 77 -7.96 13.45 -14.80
C LEU A 77 -8.81 13.97 -13.63
N ASP A 78 -8.93 15.29 -13.49
CA ASP A 78 -9.75 15.86 -12.43
C ASP A 78 -11.24 15.48 -12.62
N ILE A 79 -11.77 15.52 -13.85
CA ILE A 79 -13.19 15.24 -14.10
C ILE A 79 -13.50 13.74 -14.09
N LEU A 80 -12.78 12.94 -14.87
CA LEU A 80 -13.09 11.52 -15.10
C LEU A 80 -12.57 10.62 -13.98
N THR A 81 -11.39 10.92 -13.43
CA THR A 81 -10.75 10.05 -12.43
C THR A 81 -11.08 10.49 -11.01
N LYS A 82 -11.04 11.79 -10.72
CA LYS A 82 -11.32 12.31 -9.36
C LYS A 82 -12.80 12.65 -9.15
N GLY A 83 -13.63 12.49 -10.18
CA GLY A 83 -15.05 12.85 -10.14
C GLY A 83 -15.27 14.33 -9.82
N ASN A 84 -14.27 15.19 -10.05
CA ASN A 84 -14.44 16.61 -9.78
C ASN A 84 -15.42 17.20 -10.77
N ALA A 85 -16.19 18.13 -10.24
CA ALA A 85 -17.08 18.94 -11.04
C ALA A 85 -16.32 19.71 -12.14
N PRO A 86 -16.71 19.64 -13.43
CA PRO A 86 -16.16 20.45 -14.52
C PRO A 86 -15.82 21.91 -14.20
N HIS A 87 -16.68 22.68 -13.52
CA HIS A 87 -16.35 24.06 -13.15
C HIS A 87 -15.19 24.16 -12.14
N ARG A 88 -15.10 23.20 -11.20
CA ARG A 88 -13.97 23.13 -10.25
C ARG A 88 -12.69 22.71 -10.95
N ALA A 89 -12.76 21.71 -11.84
CA ALA A 89 -11.62 21.28 -12.64
C ALA A 89 -11.07 22.42 -13.51
N VAL A 90 -11.94 23.22 -14.15
CA VAL A 90 -11.53 24.40 -14.92
C VAL A 90 -10.93 25.48 -14.01
N SER A 91 -11.51 25.72 -12.83
CA SER A 91 -10.98 26.69 -11.85
C SER A 91 -9.58 26.30 -11.35
N ASP A 92 -9.38 25.03 -11.00
CA ASP A 92 -8.13 24.52 -10.44
C ASP A 92 -6.99 24.46 -11.47
N LEU A 93 -7.35 24.35 -12.75
CA LEU A 93 -6.40 24.25 -13.86
C LEU A 93 -5.48 25.48 -13.95
N PHE A 94 -5.99 26.67 -13.63
CA PHE A 94 -5.23 27.91 -13.66
C PHE A 94 -3.97 27.86 -12.76
N GLY A 95 -4.09 27.32 -11.55
CA GLY A 95 -2.96 27.18 -10.62
C GLY A 95 -2.00 26.04 -10.98
N LYS A 96 -2.43 25.08 -11.80
CA LYS A 96 -1.66 23.87 -12.15
C LYS A 96 -0.84 24.01 -13.43
N LEU A 97 -1.18 24.95 -14.33
CA LEU A 97 -0.46 25.14 -15.60
C LEU A 97 0.82 25.97 -15.45
N ASP A 98 0.87 26.93 -14.52
CA ASP A 98 2.07 27.74 -14.25
C ASP A 98 3.26 26.86 -13.80
N GLN A 99 2.99 25.78 -13.04
CA GLN A 99 4.03 24.96 -12.42
C GLN A 99 4.75 23.99 -13.37
N SER A 100 4.07 23.43 -14.38
CA SER A 100 4.68 22.39 -15.23
C SER A 100 5.24 22.91 -16.55
N LEU A 101 4.78 24.08 -17.01
CA LEU A 101 5.14 24.62 -18.32
C LEU A 101 5.88 25.97 -18.25
N ASN A 102 6.21 26.47 -17.05
CA ASN A 102 6.86 27.78 -16.82
C ASN A 102 6.16 28.93 -17.57
N ILE A 103 4.84 28.90 -17.62
CA ILE A 103 4.03 29.90 -18.30
C ILE A 103 3.85 31.09 -17.36
N ALA A 104 3.85 32.31 -17.90
CA ALA A 104 3.57 33.49 -17.09
C ALA A 104 2.07 33.55 -16.77
N THR A 105 1.72 33.94 -15.54
CA THR A 105 0.33 34.06 -15.08
C THR A 105 -0.61 34.83 -16.03
N PRO A 106 -0.20 35.95 -16.69
CA PRO A 106 -1.06 36.61 -17.69
C PRO A 106 -1.37 35.73 -18.91
N GLN A 107 -0.42 34.93 -19.38
CA GLN A 107 -0.60 34.01 -20.50
C GLN A 107 -1.52 32.84 -20.11
N ALA A 108 -1.34 32.28 -18.90
CA ALA A 108 -2.20 31.23 -18.36
C ALA A 108 -3.68 31.67 -18.29
N ARG A 109 -3.96 32.95 -18.02
CA ARG A 109 -5.34 33.50 -17.98
C ARG A 109 -6.02 33.43 -19.35
N TRP A 110 -5.29 33.74 -20.42
CA TRP A 110 -5.82 33.66 -21.78
C TRP A 110 -6.06 32.23 -22.25
N MET A 111 -5.32 31.29 -21.67
CA MET A 111 -5.40 29.87 -21.98
C MET A 111 -6.45 29.11 -21.16
N THR A 112 -7.02 29.73 -20.13
CA THR A 112 -8.02 29.09 -19.27
C THR A 112 -9.26 28.73 -20.11
N PRO A 113 -9.71 27.46 -20.11
CA PRO A 113 -10.89 27.05 -20.85
C PRO A 113 -12.15 27.76 -20.37
N LEU A 114 -13.11 27.94 -21.28
CA LEU A 114 -14.44 28.43 -20.98
C LEU A 114 -15.39 27.25 -20.79
N ILE A 115 -16.31 27.37 -19.84
CA ILE A 115 -17.40 26.41 -19.62
C ILE A 115 -18.74 27.07 -19.97
N PHE A 116 -19.57 26.38 -20.75
CA PHE A 116 -20.86 26.88 -21.23
C PHE A 116 -22.02 26.01 -20.70
N ARG A 117 -22.95 26.68 -19.99
CA ARG A 117 -24.29 26.28 -19.47
C ARG A 117 -24.38 25.10 -18.48
N GLN A 118 -25.47 25.11 -17.70
CA GLN A 118 -26.19 24.05 -16.95
C GLN A 118 -25.38 22.95 -16.25
N TYR A 119 -24.14 23.24 -15.88
CA TYR A 119 -23.35 22.39 -15.01
C TYR A 119 -24.00 22.13 -13.63
N SER A 120 -24.94 22.98 -13.19
CA SER A 120 -25.68 22.78 -11.91
C SER A 120 -26.30 21.40 -11.78
N ASP A 121 -26.65 20.77 -12.91
CA ASP A 121 -27.33 19.48 -12.95
C ASP A 121 -26.36 18.30 -13.07
N TRP A 122 -25.05 18.57 -13.16
CA TRP A 122 -24.04 17.51 -13.10
C TRP A 122 -23.91 17.02 -11.67
N ILE A 123 -24.31 15.78 -11.47
CA ILE A 123 -24.05 15.07 -10.23
C ILE A 123 -22.65 14.50 -10.35
N ALA A 124 -21.69 15.12 -9.66
CA ALA A 124 -20.37 14.54 -9.48
C ALA A 124 -20.56 13.25 -8.68
N THR A 125 -20.48 12.11 -9.37
CA THR A 125 -20.27 10.84 -8.68
C THR A 125 -18.96 11.01 -7.94
N ILE A 126 -19.03 11.09 -6.61
CA ILE A 126 -17.85 10.96 -5.77
C ILE A 126 -17.14 9.72 -6.32
N PRO A 127 -15.86 9.83 -6.78
CA PRO A 127 -15.16 8.66 -7.26
C PRO A 127 -15.34 7.62 -6.17
N GLU A 128 -15.86 6.44 -6.52
CA GLU A 128 -16.06 5.38 -5.53
C GLU A 128 -14.74 5.31 -4.77
N THR A 129 -14.78 5.72 -3.49
CA THR A 129 -13.61 5.61 -2.63
C THR A 129 -13.17 4.17 -2.82
N PRO A 130 -11.95 3.89 -3.34
CA PRO A 130 -11.57 2.54 -3.70
C PRO A 130 -11.97 1.66 -2.53
N ALA A 131 -12.92 0.76 -2.77
CA ALA A 131 -13.66 0.13 -1.68
C ALA A 131 -12.66 -0.31 -0.60
N ARG A 132 -12.99 -0.20 0.70
CA ARG A 132 -12.12 -0.68 1.79
C ARG A 132 -11.59 -2.12 1.59
N ARG A 133 -12.16 -2.89 0.66
CA ARG A 133 -11.68 -4.18 0.16
C ARG A 133 -10.38 -4.14 -0.67
N ILE A 134 -10.05 -3.02 -1.33
CA ILE A 134 -8.85 -2.82 -2.15
C ILE A 134 -7.69 -2.27 -1.29
N HIS A 135 -8.00 -1.49 -0.25
CA HIS A 135 -6.98 -1.09 0.72
C HIS A 135 -6.72 -2.22 1.69
N ASP A 136 -5.52 -2.80 1.62
CA ASP A 136 -4.98 -3.61 2.69
C ASP A 136 -5.18 -2.87 4.04
N PRO A 137 -5.99 -3.40 4.98
CA PRO A 137 -6.25 -2.73 6.26
C PRO A 137 -4.97 -2.50 7.08
N HIS A 138 -3.91 -3.24 6.77
CA HIS A 138 -2.60 -3.19 7.40
C HIS A 138 -1.57 -2.40 6.58
N TRP A 139 -1.97 -1.64 5.55
CA TRP A 139 -1.06 -0.86 4.70
C TRP A 139 -0.09 0.03 5.50
N HIS A 140 -0.56 0.57 6.64
CA HIS A 140 0.20 1.43 7.55
C HIS A 140 1.40 0.72 8.21
N LEU A 141 1.37 -0.61 8.28
CA LEU A 141 2.48 -1.44 8.72
C LEU A 141 3.49 -1.69 7.60
N LYS A 142 3.11 -1.53 6.33
CA LYS A 142 3.91 -1.85 5.14
C LYS A 142 4.78 -0.70 4.63
N ILE A 143 4.76 0.45 5.31
CA ILE A 143 5.44 1.70 4.87
C ILE A 143 6.97 1.63 5.04
N ASP A 144 7.48 0.76 5.91
CA ASP A 144 8.91 0.67 6.25
C ASP A 144 9.50 -0.75 6.13
N ARG A 145 10.84 -0.87 6.15
CA ARG A 145 11.58 -2.13 6.37
C ARG A 145 11.19 -3.32 5.48
N VAL A 146 10.85 -3.04 4.22
CA VAL A 146 10.42 -4.05 3.24
C VAL A 146 11.46 -5.16 3.09
N SER A 147 12.75 -4.82 2.99
CA SER A 147 13.79 -5.83 2.80
C SER A 147 13.88 -6.83 3.96
N GLN A 148 13.83 -6.37 5.21
CA GLN A 148 13.96 -7.26 6.37
C GLN A 148 12.74 -8.16 6.52
N ILE A 149 11.53 -7.64 6.31
CA ILE A 149 10.32 -8.46 6.28
C ILE A 149 10.38 -9.47 5.14
N SER A 150 10.76 -9.05 3.93
CA SER A 150 10.90 -9.95 2.79
C SER A 150 11.90 -11.07 3.06
N THR A 151 13.04 -10.78 3.70
CA THR A 151 14.03 -11.79 4.08
C THR A 151 13.45 -12.82 5.05
N VAL A 152 12.84 -12.38 6.15
CA VAL A 152 12.32 -13.32 7.17
C VAL A 152 11.16 -14.13 6.61
N THR A 153 10.24 -13.50 5.87
CA THR A 153 9.13 -14.19 5.21
C THR A 153 9.65 -15.23 4.20
N PHE A 154 10.58 -14.84 3.32
CA PHE A 154 11.15 -15.75 2.33
C PHE A 154 11.83 -16.96 2.98
N GLN A 155 12.70 -16.73 3.97
CA GLN A 155 13.40 -17.81 4.67
C GLN A 155 12.43 -18.74 5.42
N THR A 156 11.38 -18.19 6.02
CA THR A 156 10.35 -18.97 6.72
C THR A 156 9.55 -19.84 5.75
N LEU A 157 9.12 -19.29 4.61
CA LEU A 157 8.38 -20.04 3.60
C LEU A 157 9.25 -21.11 2.94
N GLN A 158 10.54 -20.83 2.72
CA GLN A 158 11.50 -21.81 2.23
C GLN A 158 11.67 -22.97 3.22
N MET A 159 11.78 -22.68 4.53
CA MET A 159 11.85 -23.69 5.59
C MET A 159 10.63 -24.63 5.55
N LEU A 160 9.42 -24.08 5.43
CA LEU A 160 8.17 -24.86 5.37
C LEU A 160 8.09 -25.72 4.11
N ARG A 161 8.52 -25.18 2.96
CA ARG A 161 8.51 -25.87 1.67
C ARG A 161 9.49 -27.03 1.62
N GLU A 162 10.72 -26.83 2.11
CA GLU A 162 11.77 -27.85 2.05
C GLU A 162 11.65 -28.88 3.17
N GLY A 163 11.10 -28.51 4.32
CA GLY A 163 10.95 -29.40 5.47
C GLY A 163 12.27 -29.85 6.12
N ARG A 164 13.42 -29.33 5.67
CA ARG A 164 14.76 -29.71 6.16
C ARG A 164 15.12 -29.01 7.47
N LEU A 165 14.88 -27.69 7.51
CA LEU A 165 15.04 -26.90 8.72
C LEU A 165 13.71 -26.93 9.48
N ARG A 166 13.77 -27.18 10.79
CA ARG A 166 12.58 -27.20 11.66
C ARG A 166 12.41 -25.92 12.46
N CYS A 167 13.44 -25.09 12.47
CA CYS A 167 13.48 -23.84 13.21
C CYS A 167 14.29 -22.78 12.47
N GLN A 168 13.83 -21.53 12.57
CA GLN A 168 14.65 -20.35 12.31
C GLN A 168 14.54 -19.39 13.48
N ALA A 169 15.67 -18.79 13.85
CA ALA A 169 15.72 -17.72 14.83
C ALA A 169 16.19 -16.44 14.16
N PHE A 170 15.46 -15.35 14.35
CA PHE A 170 15.90 -14.03 13.91
C PHE A 170 16.04 -13.11 15.13
N VAL A 171 17.13 -12.35 15.11
CA VAL A 171 17.47 -11.41 16.16
C VAL A 171 17.46 -10.01 15.58
N TRP A 172 16.69 -9.14 16.20
CA TRP A 172 16.48 -7.77 15.77
C TRP A 172 17.07 -6.79 16.77
N TYR A 173 17.73 -5.74 16.29
CA TYR A 173 18.22 -4.64 17.12
C TYR A 173 17.63 -3.34 16.60
N SER A 174 16.99 -2.57 17.49
CA SER A 174 16.48 -1.24 17.16
C SER A 174 16.62 -0.29 18.34
N THR A 175 16.56 1.02 18.11
CA THR A 175 16.33 1.95 19.22
C THR A 175 14.88 1.89 19.69
N GLU A 176 14.61 2.50 20.84
CA GLU A 176 13.25 2.76 21.28
C GLU A 176 12.52 3.60 20.21
N GLY A 177 11.25 3.29 19.95
CA GLY A 177 10.46 3.95 18.91
C GLY A 177 10.79 3.57 17.46
N GLN A 178 11.87 2.82 17.19
CA GLN A 178 12.23 2.37 15.83
C GLN A 178 11.46 1.13 15.34
N GLY A 179 10.33 0.82 15.99
CA GLY A 179 9.34 -0.08 15.42
C GLY A 179 9.63 -1.58 15.53
N ALA A 180 10.42 -2.05 16.51
CA ALA A 180 10.56 -3.50 16.77
C ALA A 180 9.19 -4.18 16.95
N GLU A 181 8.26 -3.57 17.69
CA GLU A 181 6.90 -4.10 17.82
C GLU A 181 6.12 -4.06 16.50
N LYS A 182 6.26 -2.98 15.72
CA LYS A 182 5.63 -2.86 14.40
C LYS A 182 6.14 -3.92 13.43
N PHE A 183 7.45 -4.23 13.47
CA PHE A 183 8.08 -5.28 12.68
C PHE A 183 7.44 -6.64 12.99
N HIS A 184 7.38 -7.01 14.27
CA HIS A 184 6.76 -8.27 14.67
C HIS A 184 5.25 -8.33 14.35
N ASN A 185 4.53 -7.23 14.54
CA ASN A 185 3.10 -7.16 14.20
C ASN A 185 2.88 -7.35 12.70
N ARG A 186 3.68 -6.69 11.86
CA ARG A 186 3.66 -6.89 10.42
C ARG A 186 3.98 -8.33 10.05
N LEU A 187 5.03 -8.90 10.65
CA LEU A 187 5.43 -10.27 10.35
C LEU A 187 4.31 -11.26 10.67
N THR A 188 3.59 -11.09 11.78
CA THR A 188 2.40 -11.88 12.10
C THR A 188 1.34 -11.78 11.01
N ILE A 189 1.05 -10.58 10.50
CA ILE A 189 0.03 -10.36 9.47
C ILE A 189 0.48 -10.96 8.13
N ASP A 190 1.67 -10.59 7.66
CA ASP A 190 2.19 -11.00 6.35
C ASP A 190 2.38 -12.54 6.31
N LEU A 191 2.92 -13.15 7.38
CA LEU A 191 3.04 -14.62 7.44
C LEU A 191 1.67 -15.29 7.44
N ARG A 192 0.69 -14.81 8.21
CA ARG A 192 -0.66 -15.39 8.20
C ARG A 192 -1.28 -15.39 6.80
N GLU A 193 -1.11 -14.32 6.05
CA GLU A 193 -1.60 -14.22 4.67
C GLU A 193 -0.88 -15.21 3.75
N HIS A 194 0.46 -15.26 3.79
CA HIS A 194 1.24 -16.15 2.94
C HIS A 194 1.04 -17.64 3.27
N LEU A 195 0.85 -18.00 4.54
CA LEU A 195 0.71 -19.40 4.97
C LEU A 195 -0.57 -20.07 4.47
N LEU A 196 -1.60 -19.29 4.11
CA LEU A 196 -2.81 -19.79 3.45
C LEU A 196 -2.47 -20.54 2.16
N GLU A 197 -1.47 -20.06 1.40
CA GLU A 197 -1.02 -20.68 0.15
C GLU A 197 -0.22 -21.98 0.39
N PHE A 198 0.29 -22.19 1.61
CA PHE A 198 1.14 -23.32 1.98
C PHE A 198 0.39 -24.40 2.78
N ASN A 199 -0.93 -24.28 2.91
CA ASN A 199 -1.75 -25.17 3.74
C ASN A 199 -1.19 -25.31 5.17
N ALA A 200 -0.74 -24.18 5.73
CA ALA A 200 -0.11 -24.11 7.03
C ALA A 200 -0.93 -23.21 7.97
N ASP A 201 -1.10 -23.67 9.21
CA ASP A 201 -1.71 -22.88 10.27
C ASP A 201 -0.64 -22.07 11.00
N PHE A 202 -1.03 -20.90 11.52
CA PHE A 202 -0.14 -19.98 12.22
C PHE A 202 -0.54 -19.87 13.69
N CYS A 203 0.41 -20.14 14.59
CA CYS A 203 0.23 -19.97 16.03
C CYS A 203 1.27 -18.98 16.56
N GLU A 204 0.84 -17.92 17.24
CA GLU A 204 1.75 -16.96 17.91
C GLU A 204 1.73 -17.20 19.41
N VAL A 205 2.92 -17.29 20.01
CA VAL A 205 3.11 -17.41 21.45
C VAL A 205 4.06 -16.30 21.91
N ARG A 206 3.72 -15.65 23.03
CA ARG A 206 4.42 -14.45 23.52
C ARG A 206 5.03 -14.65 24.91
N PRO A 207 6.11 -15.43 25.04
CA PRO A 207 6.79 -15.59 26.32
C PRO A 207 7.41 -14.28 26.80
N GLU A 208 7.36 -14.06 28.11
CA GLU A 208 8.14 -13.02 28.78
C GLU A 208 9.55 -13.53 29.06
N TRP A 209 10.54 -12.63 29.10
CA TRP A 209 11.87 -13.04 29.53
C TRP A 209 11.90 -13.34 31.03
N PRO A 210 12.66 -14.35 31.48
CA PRO A 210 12.82 -14.59 32.90
C PRO A 210 13.40 -13.38 33.63
N SER A 211 12.86 -13.10 34.82
CA SER A 211 13.35 -12.04 35.71
C SER A 211 14.68 -12.40 36.38
N GLU A 212 14.99 -13.69 36.51
CA GLU A 212 16.18 -14.23 37.17
C GLU A 212 16.82 -15.34 36.33
N LEU A 213 18.15 -15.39 36.27
CA LEU A 213 18.91 -16.30 35.42
C LEU A 213 20.03 -17.05 36.15
N ASP A 214 19.88 -17.26 37.46
CA ASP A 214 20.83 -18.05 38.25
C ASP A 214 20.88 -19.52 37.79
N ARG A 215 19.75 -20.04 37.29
CA ARG A 215 19.61 -21.35 36.65
C ARG A 215 18.88 -21.21 35.30
N PRO A 216 19.60 -20.82 34.22
CA PRO A 216 18.99 -20.46 32.95
C PRO A 216 18.09 -21.54 32.34
N GLU A 217 18.46 -22.81 32.43
CA GLU A 217 17.66 -23.92 31.87
C GLU A 217 16.27 -24.03 32.50
N ILE A 218 16.20 -23.87 33.83
CA ILE A 218 14.93 -23.91 34.57
C ILE A 218 14.12 -22.67 34.22
N ALA A 219 14.76 -21.50 34.23
CA ALA A 219 14.11 -20.23 33.90
C ALA A 219 13.51 -20.22 32.48
N PHE A 220 14.22 -20.74 31.48
CA PHE A 220 13.72 -20.87 30.11
C PHE A 220 12.59 -21.88 29.99
N LYS A 221 12.68 -23.00 30.72
CA LYS A 221 11.62 -23.99 30.79
C LYS A 221 10.35 -23.37 31.36
N ASP A 222 10.43 -22.74 32.51
CA ASP A 222 9.28 -22.15 33.21
C ASP A 222 8.59 -21.10 32.33
N CYS A 223 9.38 -20.19 31.75
CA CYS A 223 8.96 -19.19 30.78
C CYS A 223 8.15 -19.78 29.61
N LEU A 224 8.63 -20.85 28.97
CA LEU A 224 7.91 -21.47 27.86
C LEU A 224 6.70 -22.28 28.34
N THR A 225 6.81 -23.02 29.43
CA THR A 225 5.66 -23.77 29.96
C THR A 225 4.50 -22.86 30.34
N GLU A 226 4.79 -21.69 30.91
CA GLU A 226 3.81 -20.66 31.20
C GLU A 226 3.18 -20.10 29.92
N ALA A 227 4.01 -19.72 28.94
CA ALA A 227 3.52 -19.14 27.69
C ALA A 227 2.66 -20.11 26.86
N PHE A 228 2.97 -21.42 26.91
CA PHE A 228 2.17 -22.47 26.27
C PHE A 228 1.02 -22.98 27.17
N MET A 229 0.91 -22.50 28.40
CA MET A 229 -0.08 -22.93 29.40
C MET A 229 -0.05 -24.44 29.68
N VAL A 230 1.15 -24.98 29.83
CA VAL A 230 1.42 -26.40 30.10
C VAL A 230 2.23 -26.59 31.37
N LYS A 231 2.24 -27.81 31.92
CA LYS A 231 3.04 -28.14 33.10
C LYS A 231 4.46 -28.60 32.74
N ASN A 232 4.61 -29.27 31.60
CA ASN A 232 5.89 -29.79 31.13
C ASN A 232 6.13 -29.42 29.66
N LEU A 233 7.40 -29.38 29.26
CA LEU A 233 7.76 -29.11 27.85
C LEU A 233 7.23 -30.19 26.91
N ASP A 234 7.15 -31.44 27.37
CA ASP A 234 6.62 -32.57 26.58
C ASP A 234 5.15 -32.40 26.20
N ASP A 235 4.41 -31.53 26.91
CA ASP A 235 3.02 -31.22 26.64
C ASP A 235 2.84 -30.13 25.55
N ILE A 236 3.92 -29.42 25.17
CA ILE A 236 3.90 -28.32 24.17
C ILE A 236 3.29 -28.77 22.84
N PRO A 237 3.65 -29.93 22.25
CA PRO A 237 3.03 -30.39 21.01
C PRO A 237 1.51 -30.55 21.12
N GLY A 238 1.04 -31.03 22.28
CA GLY A 238 -0.38 -31.15 22.59
C GLY A 238 -1.07 -29.79 22.70
N ALA A 239 -0.43 -28.80 23.32
CA ALA A 239 -0.93 -27.43 23.38
C ALA A 239 -1.05 -26.81 21.98
N ILE A 240 -0.03 -26.98 21.13
CA ILE A 240 -0.04 -26.50 19.74
C ILE A 240 -1.22 -27.10 18.96
N ARG A 241 -1.47 -28.42 19.09
CA ARG A 241 -2.63 -29.06 18.45
C ARG A 241 -3.96 -28.45 18.89
N LYS A 242 -4.11 -28.15 20.18
CA LYS A 242 -5.32 -27.51 20.73
C LYS A 242 -5.51 -26.09 20.17
N MET A 243 -4.43 -25.33 20.03
CA MET A 243 -4.46 -23.98 19.44
C MET A 243 -4.93 -24.00 17.98
N ASN A 244 -4.65 -25.07 17.24
CA ASN A 244 -5.05 -25.23 15.82
C ASN A 244 -6.32 -26.07 15.62
N TYR A 245 -7.14 -26.23 16.66
CA TYR A 245 -8.39 -27.01 16.63
C TYR A 245 -8.24 -28.45 16.11
N GLY A 246 -7.04 -29.04 16.19
CA GLY A 246 -6.79 -30.41 15.75
C GLY A 246 -6.91 -30.64 14.23
N THR A 247 -6.69 -29.60 13.41
CA THR A 247 -6.75 -29.72 11.94
C THR A 247 -5.70 -30.71 11.45
N SER A 248 -6.12 -31.94 11.14
CA SER A 248 -5.23 -33.03 10.74
C SER A 248 -4.68 -32.80 9.34
N GLY A 249 -3.38 -33.06 9.14
CA GLY A 249 -2.72 -33.02 7.83
C GLY A 249 -2.17 -31.65 7.40
N LYS A 250 -2.37 -30.59 8.18
CA LYS A 250 -1.76 -29.27 7.92
C LYS A 250 -0.39 -29.13 8.57
N GLN A 251 0.46 -28.31 7.94
CA GLN A 251 1.66 -27.82 8.60
C GLN A 251 1.28 -26.78 9.66
N THR A 252 2.13 -26.60 10.66
CA THR A 252 1.96 -25.55 11.67
C THR A 252 3.25 -24.76 11.80
N LEU A 253 3.17 -23.45 11.61
CA LEU A 253 4.22 -22.52 12.00
C LEU A 253 3.91 -21.96 13.39
N ILE A 254 4.75 -22.28 14.36
CA ILE A 254 4.72 -21.68 15.70
C ILE A 254 5.69 -20.50 15.70
N TYR A 255 5.14 -19.30 15.80
CA TYR A 255 5.90 -18.08 15.99
C TYR A 255 6.04 -17.74 17.48
N VAL A 256 7.20 -18.03 18.03
CA VAL A 256 7.54 -17.68 19.42
C VAL A 256 8.22 -16.33 19.42
N ARG A 257 7.48 -15.31 19.87
CA ARG A 257 7.91 -13.92 19.91
C ARG A 257 8.10 -13.51 21.36
N HIS A 258 9.34 -13.40 21.80
CA HIS A 258 9.62 -12.84 23.12
C HIS A 258 9.27 -11.34 23.18
N ILE A 259 8.94 -10.87 24.38
CA ILE A 259 8.86 -9.43 24.64
C ILE A 259 10.22 -8.78 24.31
N PRO A 260 10.25 -7.56 23.73
CA PRO A 260 11.52 -6.88 23.44
C PRO A 260 12.41 -6.74 24.68
N VAL A 261 13.68 -7.11 24.53
CA VAL A 261 14.70 -6.95 25.58
C VAL A 261 15.04 -5.46 25.70
N THR A 262 14.62 -4.84 26.80
CA THR A 262 14.90 -3.43 27.11
C THR A 262 16.15 -3.25 27.99
N SER A 263 16.57 -4.31 28.68
CA SER A 263 17.72 -4.28 29.59
C SER A 263 18.68 -5.43 29.28
N PRO A 264 19.98 -5.15 29.01
CA PRO A 264 20.97 -6.18 28.74
C PRO A 264 21.37 -6.99 29.98
N ARG A 265 20.85 -6.63 31.17
CA ARG A 265 21.14 -7.33 32.42
C ARG A 265 20.58 -8.75 32.41
N LEU A 266 19.43 -8.96 31.77
CA LEU A 266 18.77 -10.27 31.71
C LEU A 266 19.26 -11.02 30.47
N ILE A 267 19.01 -10.49 29.28
CA ILE A 267 19.43 -11.12 28.04
C ILE A 267 20.56 -10.31 27.40
N ASN A 268 21.73 -10.94 27.29
CA ASN A 268 22.90 -10.42 26.58
C ASN A 268 23.36 -11.43 25.51
N PRO A 269 24.31 -11.09 24.62
CA PRO A 269 24.71 -11.98 23.53
C PRO A 269 25.18 -13.38 23.98
N LYS A 270 25.82 -13.49 25.15
CA LYS A 270 26.28 -14.78 25.70
C LYS A 270 25.10 -15.64 26.13
N VAL A 271 24.16 -15.05 26.89
CA VAL A 271 22.94 -15.73 27.33
C VAL A 271 22.05 -16.08 26.14
N LEU A 272 21.94 -15.20 25.15
CA LEU A 272 21.18 -15.46 23.92
C LEU A 272 21.76 -16.65 23.16
N LYS A 273 23.09 -16.73 22.98
CA LYS A 273 23.72 -17.88 22.32
C LYS A 273 23.40 -19.18 23.06
N TYR A 274 23.43 -19.14 24.38
CA TYR A 274 23.07 -20.29 25.21
C TYR A 274 21.58 -20.66 25.06
N TYR A 275 20.68 -19.67 25.09
CA TYR A 275 19.25 -19.86 24.86
C TYR A 275 18.96 -20.48 23.49
N LEU A 276 19.61 -20.01 22.43
CA LEU A 276 19.45 -20.56 21.07
C LEU A 276 19.93 -22.01 20.98
N SER A 277 21.04 -22.35 21.63
CA SER A 277 21.51 -23.73 21.70
C SER A 277 20.59 -24.62 22.52
N TRP A 278 20.08 -24.12 23.65
CA TRP A 278 19.11 -24.84 24.47
C TRP A 278 17.80 -25.06 23.70
N TRP A 279 17.31 -24.04 22.99
CA TRP A 279 16.13 -24.10 22.15
C TRP A 279 16.25 -25.19 21.08
N ASP A 280 17.36 -25.22 20.35
CA ASP A 280 17.62 -26.21 19.30
C ASP A 280 17.74 -27.64 19.85
N ASN A 281 18.35 -27.80 21.03
CA ASN A 281 18.57 -29.12 21.63
C ASN A 281 17.37 -29.66 22.43
N ILE A 282 16.51 -28.79 22.96
CA ILE A 282 15.45 -29.18 23.90
C ILE A 282 14.06 -28.98 23.30
N ILE A 283 13.80 -27.85 22.65
CA ILE A 283 12.45 -27.52 22.17
C ILE A 283 12.19 -28.11 20.79
N ILE A 284 13.13 -27.95 19.85
CA ILE A 284 12.94 -28.39 18.47
C ILE A 284 12.73 -29.92 18.34
N PRO A 285 13.40 -30.78 19.11
CA PRO A 285 13.15 -32.22 19.08
C PRO A 285 11.76 -32.62 19.56
N LEU A 286 11.12 -31.82 20.42
CA LEU A 286 9.77 -32.10 20.94
C LEU A 286 8.68 -31.85 19.89
N LEU A 287 8.93 -30.97 18.93
CA LEU A 287 7.96 -30.64 17.90
C LEU A 287 7.63 -31.85 17.02
N GLU A 288 6.36 -32.00 16.64
CA GLU A 288 5.93 -33.08 15.73
C GLU A 288 6.36 -32.82 14.29
N ARG A 289 6.41 -33.85 13.45
CA ARG A 289 6.94 -33.78 12.07
C ARG A 289 6.41 -32.61 11.22
N ASN A 290 5.15 -32.19 11.43
CA ASN A 290 4.52 -31.11 10.66
C ASN A 290 4.56 -29.74 11.37
N GLN A 291 5.24 -29.66 12.52
CA GLN A 291 5.41 -28.45 13.32
C GLN A 291 6.79 -27.85 13.07
N PHE A 292 6.79 -26.55 12.79
CA PHE A 292 7.95 -25.73 12.50
C PHE A 292 7.95 -24.52 13.42
N ALA A 293 9.12 -24.07 13.84
CA ALA A 293 9.24 -22.93 14.74
C ALA A 293 9.93 -21.73 14.10
N LEU A 294 9.42 -20.55 14.41
CA LEU A 294 10.06 -19.28 14.13
C LEU A 294 10.25 -18.56 15.46
N LEU A 295 11.51 -18.30 15.83
CA LEU A 295 11.86 -17.60 17.06
C LEU A 295 12.22 -16.15 16.74
N GLY A 296 11.45 -15.22 17.31
CA GLY A 296 11.68 -13.79 17.20
C GLY A 296 12.19 -13.18 18.50
N VAL A 297 13.41 -12.61 18.46
CA VAL A 297 14.00 -11.89 19.58
C VAL A 297 14.34 -10.47 19.16
N SER A 298 13.82 -9.48 19.88
CA SER A 298 14.14 -8.06 19.65
C SER A 298 14.89 -7.47 20.82
N PHE A 299 15.88 -6.63 20.53
CA PHE A 299 16.63 -5.82 21.49
C PHE A 299 16.37 -4.34 21.24
N ILE A 300 16.01 -3.63 22.31
CA ILE A 300 15.94 -2.17 22.34
C ILE A 300 17.28 -1.64 22.85
N VAL A 301 18.08 -1.08 21.94
CA VAL A 301 19.44 -0.59 22.21
C VAL A 301 19.52 0.93 22.03
N LYS A 302 20.22 1.62 22.93
CA LYS A 302 20.37 3.10 22.84
C LYS A 302 21.16 3.54 21.60
N ASN A 303 22.11 2.73 21.14
CA ASN A 303 22.90 2.94 19.93
C ASN A 303 23.08 1.59 19.21
N PRO A 304 22.23 1.22 18.24
CA PRO A 304 22.52 0.07 17.40
C PRO A 304 23.77 0.41 16.59
N LYS A 305 24.84 -0.39 16.72
CA LYS A 305 25.92 -0.33 15.73
C LYS A 305 25.29 -0.66 14.38
N SER A 306 25.42 0.23 13.40
CA SER A 306 25.06 -0.07 12.02
C SER A 306 25.82 -1.33 11.62
N SER A 307 25.10 -2.41 11.38
CA SER A 307 25.66 -3.63 10.80
C SER A 307 26.00 -3.33 9.35
N GLU A 308 27.17 -2.73 9.12
CA GLU A 308 27.89 -2.85 7.86
C GLU A 308 28.54 -4.24 7.82
N THR A 309 27.93 -5.14 7.07
CA THR A 309 28.57 -6.20 6.27
C THR A 309 27.51 -6.79 5.36
#